data_AF-A0A0B6ZS85-F1
#
_entry.id   AF-A0A0B6ZS85-F1
#
_cell.length_a   1.000
_cell.length_b   1.000
_cell.length_c   1.000
_cell.angle_alpha   90.00
_cell.angle_beta   90.00
_cell.angle_gamma   90.00
#
_symmetry.space_group_name_H-M   'P 1'
#
loop_
_entity.id
_entity.type
_entity.pdbx_description
1 polymer ?
#
loop_
_entity_poly.entity_id
_entity_poly.type
_entity_poly.pdbx_seq_one_letter_code
_entity_poly.pdbx_strand_id
1 'polypeptide(L)' 'KGEWSSEGCGVVKSYARGTTCGCNHLTNFALLMDIYGEGSRLSDLDRKILSIISYIGCGISLLALILT' A
#
# COMPACT_ATOMS: atom_id res chain seq x y z
N LYS A 1 -5.43 14.13 16.99
CA LYS A 1 -4.32 13.58 17.79
C LYS A 1 -4.11 12.15 17.32
N GLY A 2 -3.11 11.89 16.49
CA GLY A 2 -2.83 10.56 15.96
C GLY A 2 -2.02 9.78 16.98
N GLU A 3 -2.67 8.85 17.68
CA GLU A 3 -2.01 7.94 18.60
C GLU A 3 -1.60 6.68 17.84
N TRP A 4 -0.35 6.26 17.98
CA TRP A 4 0.12 5.02 17.37
C TRP A 4 -0.39 3.85 18.21
N SER A 5 -1.20 2.98 17.59
CA SER A 5 -1.62 1.75 18.26
C SER A 5 -0.41 0.85 18.51
N SER A 6 -0.30 0.35 19.75
CA SER A 6 0.70 -0.66 20.11
C SER A 6 0.22 -2.08 19.76
N GLU A 7 -1.01 -2.25 19.30
CA GLU A 7 -1.51 -3.55 18.86
C GLU A 7 -0.66 -4.11 17.72
N GLY A 8 -0.25 -5.37 17.87
CA GLY A 8 0.56 -6.06 16.87
C GLY A 8 2.00 -5.59 16.77
N CYS A 9 2.47 -4.75 17.70
CA CYS A 9 3.88 -4.38 17.82
C CYS A 9 4.56 -5.02 19.03
N GLY A 10 5.71 -5.64 18.80
CA GLY A 10 6.46 -6.35 19.83
C GLY A 10 7.96 -6.16 19.73
N VAL A 11 8.66 -6.39 20.84
CA VAL A 11 10.12 -6.36 20.89
C VAL A 11 10.66 -7.62 20.21
N VAL A 12 11.44 -7.44 19.14
CA VAL A 12 12.06 -8.53 18.39
C VAL A 12 13.43 -8.87 18.99
N LYS A 13 14.23 -7.87 19.36
CA LYS A 13 15.53 -8.05 20.01
C LYS A 13 15.83 -6.88 20.96
N SER A 14 16.43 -7.17 22.11
CA SER A 14 16.95 -6.15 23.03
C SER A 14 18.46 -6.29 23.17
N TYR A 15 19.17 -5.17 23.04
CA TYR A 15 20.61 -5.04 23.22
C TYR A 15 20.89 -4.03 24.34
N ALA A 16 22.08 -4.07 24.93
CA ALA A 16 22.47 -3.14 26.01
C ALA A 16 22.43 -1.64 25.60
N ARG A 17 22.41 -1.35 24.29
CA ARG A 17 22.39 0.02 23.75
C ARG A 17 21.12 0.34 22.95
N GLY A 18 20.11 -0.52 22.98
CA GLY A 18 18.86 -0.26 22.29
C GLY A 18 18.02 -1.49 22.05
N THR A 19 16.76 -1.25 21.73
CA THR A 19 15.75 -2.29 21.53
C THR A 19 15.16 -2.18 20.13
N THR A 20 15.10 -3.29 19.42
CA THR A 20 14.47 -3.42 18.11
C THR A 20 13.05 -3.93 18.28
N CYS A 21 12.08 -3.17 17.77
CA CYS A 21 10.66 -3.56 17.73
C CYS A 21 10.24 -3.87 16.30
N GLY A 22 9.31 -4.81 16.15
CA GLY A 22 8.65 -5.12 14.89
C GLY A 22 7.14 -4.97 15.07
N CYS A 23 6.50 -4.22 14.18
CA CYS A 23 5.06 -4.11 14.12
C CYS A 23 4.55 -4.78 12.84
N ASN A 24 3.39 -5.43 12.92
CA ASN A 24 2.66 -5.95 11.76
C ASN A 24 1.77 -4.89 11.08
N HIS A 25 1.76 -3.66 11.60
CA HIS A 25 1.02 -2.54 11.03
C HIS A 25 1.78 -1.95 9.84
N LEU A 26 1.20 -1.99 8.64
CA LEU A 26 1.79 -1.46 7.40
C LEU A 26 1.76 0.09 7.36
N THR A 27 2.38 0.76 8.33
CA THR A 27 2.38 2.22 8.44
C THR A 27 3.03 2.91 7.24
N ASN A 28 4.03 2.27 6.64
CA ASN A 28 4.73 2.83 5.46
C ASN A 28 3.84 2.89 4.21
N PHE A 29 3.03 1.86 3.93
CA PHE A 29 2.20 1.81 2.73
C PHE A 29 0.82 2.44 2.92
N ALA A 30 0.29 2.43 4.15
CA ALA A 30 -0.99 3.07 4.46
C ALA A 30 -0.98 4.60 4.31
N LEU A 31 0.20 5.22 4.41
CA LEU A 31 0.40 6.65 4.12
C LEU A 31 0.36 6.97 2.61
N LEU A 32 0.73 6.02 1.76
CA LEU A 32 0.80 6.18 0.30
C LEU A 32 -0.48 5.71 -0.39
N MET A 33 -1.16 4.72 0.20
CA MET A 33 -2.41 4.17 -0.29
C MET A 33 -3.58 4.95 0.31
N ASP A 34 -4.30 5.70 -0.53
CA ASP A 34 -5.53 6.39 -0.16
C ASP A 34 -6.71 5.41 -0.02
N ILE A 35 -6.64 4.54 0.98
CA ILE A 35 -7.63 3.48 1.23
C ILE A 35 -8.99 4.04 1.63
N TYR A 36 -8.99 5.24 2.22
CA TYR A 36 -10.19 5.94 2.69
C TYR A 36 -10.72 6.97 1.68
N GLY A 37 -10.05 7.15 0.55
CA GLY A 37 -10.45 8.12 -0.49
C GLY A 37 -10.39 9.58 -0.04
N GLU A 38 -9.60 9.88 0.98
CA GLU A 38 -9.46 11.22 1.56
C GLU A 38 -8.37 12.05 0.85
N GLY A 39 -7.33 11.40 0.34
CA GLY A 39 -6.16 12.05 -0.27
C GLY A 39 -6.35 12.46 -1.73
N SER A 40 -7.31 11.86 -2.43
CA SER A 40 -7.51 12.07 -3.85
C SER A 40 -8.99 11.98 -4.23
N ARG A 41 -9.66 13.14 -4.39
CA ARG A 41 -11.02 13.23 -4.94
C ARG A 41 -10.96 12.95 -6.44
N LEU A 42 -10.63 11.71 -6.85
CA LEU A 42 -10.78 11.29 -8.24
C LEU A 42 -12.25 11.37 -8.61
N SER A 43 -12.56 12.08 -9.69
CA SER A 43 -13.89 12.04 -10.26
C SER A 43 -14.23 10.62 -10.72
N ASP A 44 -15.52 10.28 -10.79
CA ASP A 44 -15.98 9.01 -11.38
C ASP A 44 -15.45 8.80 -12.80
N LEU A 45 -15.22 9.90 -13.54
CA LEU A 45 -14.60 9.88 -14.85
C LEU A 45 -13.13 9.42 -14.79
N ASP A 46 -12.35 9.97 -13.86
CA ASP A 46 -10.93 9.63 -13.71
C ASP A 46 -10.76 8.16 -13.30
N ARG A 47 -11.61 7.68 -12.38
CA ARG A 47 -11.66 6.26 -12.00
C ARG A 47 -11.93 5.34 -13.19
N LYS A 48 -12.90 5.70 -14.04
CA LYS A 48 -13.22 4.92 -15.25
C LYS A 48 -12.05 4.90 -16.23
N ILE A 49 -11.41 6.04 -16.47
CA ILE A 49 -10.25 6.14 -17.36
C ILE A 49 -9.11 5.28 -16.84
N LEU A 50 -8.82 5.35 -15.55
CA LEU A 50 -7.74 4.59 -14.93
C LEU A 50 -7.99 3.07 -15.05
N SER A 51 -9.23 2.62 -14.82
CA SER A 51 -9.60 1.21 -15.05
C SER A 51 -9.37 0.77 -16.49
N ILE A 52 -9.75 1.58 -17.49
CA ILE A 52 -9.53 1.26 -18.90
C ILE A 52 -8.03 1.10 -19.18
N ILE A 53 -7.22 2.03 -18.72
CA ILE A 53 -5.76 1.98 -18.89
C ILE A 53 -5.18 0.72 -18.22
N SER A 54 -5.62 0.39 -17.00
CA SER A 54 -5.19 -0.83 -16.31
C SER A 54 -5.55 -2.10 -17.08
N TYR A 55 -6.78 -2.20 -17.61
CA TYR A 55 -7.19 -3.35 -18.42
C TYR A 55 -6.34 -3.52 -19.67
N ILE A 56 -6.04 -2.42 -20.38
CA ILE A 56 -5.18 -2.47 -21.57
C ILE A 56 -3.76 -2.91 -21.18
N GLY A 57 -3.18 -2.33 -20.13
CA GLY A 57 -1.85 -2.70 -19.64
C GLY A 57 -1.74 -4.18 -19.30
N CYS A 58 -2.70 -4.70 -18.53
CA CYS A 58 -2.76 -6.13 -18.19
C CYS A 58 -2.88 -7.01 -19.44
N GLY A 59 -3.72 -6.62 -20.41
CA GLY A 59 -3.86 -7.36 -21.67
C GLY A 59 -2.54 -7.46 -22.43
N ILE A 60 -1.82 -6.34 -22.57
CA ILE A 60 -0.51 -6.30 -23.24
C ILE A 60 0.51 -7.18 -22.50
N SER A 61 0.58 -7.09 -21.16
CA SER A 61 1.49 -7.92 -20.37
C SER A 61 1.20 -9.42 -20.51
N LEU A 62 -0.08 -9.81 -20.51
CA LEU A 62 -0.49 -11.21 -20.72
C LEU A 62 -0.12 -11.69 -22.12
N LEU A 63 -0.37 -10.87 -23.16
CA LEU A 63 0.03 -11.21 -24.53
C LEU A 63 1.54 -11.37 -24.66
N ALA A 64 2.33 -10.44 -24.10
CA ALA A 64 3.79 -10.53 -24.11
C ALA A 64 4.28 -11.79 -23.39
N LEU A 65 3.65 -12.17 -22.27
CA LEU A 65 3.96 -13.38 -21.53
C LEU A 65 3.62 -14.64 -22.34
N ILE A 66 2.50 -14.66 -23.06
CA ILE A 66 2.10 -15.79 -23.91
C ILE A 66 3.01 -15.94 -25.14
N LEU A 67 3.51 -14.83 -25.67
CA LEU A 67 4.40 -14.80 -26.83
C LEU A 67 5.86 -15.12 -26.51
N THR A 68 6.24 -15.14 -25.22
CA THR A 68 7.57 -15.53 -24.75
C THR A 68 7.65 -17.05 -24.58
#